data_AF-A0A954T8M0-F1
#
_entry.id   AF-A0A954T8M0-F1
#
_cell.length_a   1.000
_cell.length_b   1.000
_cell.length_c   1.000
_cell.angle_alpha   90.00
_cell.angle_beta   90.00
_cell.angle_gamma   90.00
#
_symmetry.space_group_name_H-M   'P 1'
#
loop_
_entity.id
_entity.type
_entity.pdbx_description
1 polymer ?
#
loop_
_entity_poly.entity_id
_entity_poly.type
_entity_poly.pdbx_seq_one_letter_code
_entity_poly.pdbx_strand_id
1 'polypeptide(L)' 'TDEFGFEAVTDRVHLHDLHATILHLMGLDHELLTYFHQGRNESLTDVGGHVVEGVLA' A
#
# COMPACT_ATOMS: atom_id res chain seq x y z
N THR A 1 14.53 -11.87 -8.68
CA THR A 1 13.40 -12.78 -8.96
C THR A 1 13.79 -14.17 -8.48
N ASP A 2 12.84 -15.03 -8.14
CA ASP A 2 13.14 -16.41 -7.74
C ASP A 2 13.81 -17.20 -8.88
N GLU A 3 14.25 -18.43 -8.59
CA GLU A 3 14.97 -19.29 -9.54
C GLU A 3 14.14 -19.64 -10.79
N PHE A 4 12.81 -19.48 -10.74
CA PHE A 4 11.89 -19.82 -11.82
C PHE A 4 11.30 -18.60 -12.54
N GLY A 5 11.52 -17.39 -12.04
CA GLY A 5 10.99 -16.16 -12.61
C GLY A 5 9.58 -15.77 -12.13
N PHE A 6 8.99 -16.44 -11.14
CA PHE A 6 7.58 -16.22 -10.78
C PHE A 6 7.37 -15.04 -9.83
N GLU A 7 8.28 -14.86 -8.88
CA GLU A 7 8.12 -13.87 -7.83
C GLU A 7 9.36 -12.98 -7.65
N ALA A 8 9.11 -11.74 -7.21
CA ALA A 8 10.18 -10.88 -6.71
C ALA A 8 10.76 -11.50 -5.42
N VAL A 9 12.09 -11.45 -5.26
CA VAL A 9 12.79 -11.91 -4.04
C VAL A 9 13.40 -10.76 -3.25
N THR A 10 13.55 -9.61 -3.90
CA THR A 10 14.10 -8.36 -3.35
C THR A 10 13.07 -7.27 -3.57
N ASP A 11 13.00 -6.31 -2.64
CA ASP A 11 12.11 -5.15 -2.70
C ASP A 11 10.65 -5.52 -3.00
N ARG A 12 10.17 -6.61 -2.36
CA ARG A 12 8.80 -7.06 -2.51
C ARG A 12 7.87 -6.03 -1.89
N VAL A 13 6.93 -5.55 -2.68
CA VAL A 13 5.88 -4.65 -2.22
C VAL A 13 4.53 -5.32 -2.41
N HIS A 14 3.62 -5.09 -1.47
CA HIS A 14 2.23 -5.49 -1.63
C HIS A 14 1.43 -4.37 -2.31
N LEU A 15 0.26 -4.74 -2.84
CA LEU A 15 -0.63 -3.79 -3.51
C LEU A 15 -1.10 -2.68 -2.55
N HIS A 16 -1.26 -2.99 -1.26
CA HIS A 16 -1.60 -1.99 -0.25
C HIS A 16 -0.50 -0.95 -0.03
N ASP A 17 0.78 -1.32 -0.14
CA ASP A 17 1.92 -0.39 -0.06
C ASP A 17 1.93 0.57 -1.26
N LEU A 18 1.61 0.04 -2.44
CA LEU A 18 1.47 0.86 -3.65
C LEU A 18 0.35 1.88 -3.50
N HIS A 19 -0.83 1.47 -3.01
CA HIS A 19 -1.93 2.39 -2.76
C HIS A 19 -1.59 3.42 -1.68
N ALA A 20 -0.94 3.02 -0.59
CA ALA A 20 -0.45 3.93 0.45
C ALA A 20 0.49 5.00 -0.13
N THR A 21 1.42 4.57 -0.99
CA THR A 21 2.39 5.47 -1.65
C THR A 21 1.71 6.45 -2.60
N ILE A 22 0.73 6.01 -3.40
CA ILE A 22 -0.04 6.90 -4.29
C ILE A 22 -0.80 7.95 -3.48
N LEU A 23 -1.49 7.54 -2.42
CA LEU A 23 -2.23 8.46 -1.56
C LEU A 23 -1.29 9.47 -0.89
N HIS A 24 -0.14 9.00 -0.40
CA HIS A 24 0.91 9.85 0.17
C HIS A 24 1.38 10.92 -0.82
N LEU A 25 1.66 10.54 -2.08
CA LEU A 25 2.05 11.48 -3.15
C LEU A 25 0.94 12.50 -3.49
N MET A 26 -0.31 12.16 -3.24
CA MET A 26 -1.45 13.08 -3.37
C MET A 26 -1.64 13.98 -2.14
N GLY A 27 -0.79 13.86 -1.11
CA GLY A 27 -0.91 14.60 0.14
C GLY A 27 -2.01 14.06 1.08
N LEU A 28 -2.43 12.82 0.87
CA LEU A 28 -3.44 12.15 1.68
C LEU A 28 -2.78 11.15 2.63
N ASP A 29 -3.22 11.18 3.89
CA ASP A 29 -2.87 10.16 4.87
C ASP A 29 -3.83 8.96 4.73
N HIS A 30 -3.30 7.82 4.27
CA HIS A 30 -4.11 6.63 4.01
C HIS A 30 -4.66 5.97 5.28
N GLU A 31 -4.03 6.21 6.45
CA GLU A 31 -4.52 5.69 7.74
C GLU A 31 -5.75 6.46 8.22
N LEU A 32 -5.87 7.73 7.84
CA LEU A 32 -7.01 8.58 8.15
C LEU A 32 -8.13 8.47 7.11
N LEU A 33 -7.83 7.99 5.90
CA LEU A 33 -8.78 7.84 4.81
C LEU A 33 -9.62 6.56 4.97
N THR A 34 -10.65 6.66 5.80
CA THR A 34 -11.56 5.55 6.11
C THR A 34 -13.02 5.89 5.79
N TYR A 35 -13.79 4.87 5.43
CA TYR A 35 -15.23 4.95 5.16
C TYR A 35 -15.98 3.89 5.95
N PHE A 36 -17.00 4.29 6.71
CA PHE A 36 -17.78 3.35 7.51
C PHE A 36 -18.81 2.60 6.65
N HIS A 37 -18.61 1.30 6.49
CA HIS A 37 -19.43 0.43 5.66
C HIS A 37 -19.56 -0.97 6.29
N GLN A 38 -20.76 -1.56 6.25
CA GLN A 38 -21.04 -2.89 6.81
C GLN A 38 -20.52 -3.11 8.24
N GLY A 39 -20.61 -2.08 9.09
CA GLY A 39 -20.23 -2.17 10.50
C GLY A 39 -18.73 -2.06 10.78
N ARG A 40 -17.90 -1.69 9.81
CA ARG A 40 -16.47 -1.45 10.00
C ARG A 40 -16.00 -0.20 9.26
N ASN A 41 -14.89 0.37 9.69
CA ASN A 41 -14.14 1.34 8.90
C ASN A 41 -13.36 0.58 7.84
N GLU A 42 -13.63 0.85 6.56
CA GLU A 42 -12.89 0.32 5.42
C GLU A 42 -11.88 1.38 4.95
N SER A 43 -10.67 0.95 4.62
CA SER A 43 -9.64 1.79 3.98
C SER A 43 -9.18 1.13 2.67
N LEU A 44 -8.61 1.92 1.75
CA LEU A 44 -8.08 1.39 0.48
C LEU A 44 -6.85 0.49 0.67
N THR A 45 -6.12 0.70 1.76
CA THR A 45 -4.93 -0.08 2.11
C THR A 45 -5.25 -1.26 3.04
N ASP A 46 -6.51 -1.39 3.48
CA ASP A 46 -6.97 -2.35 4.50
C ASP A 46 -6.20 -2.17 5.83
N VAL A 47 -6.01 -3.25 6.60
CA VAL A 47 -5.27 -3.26 7.90
C VAL A 47 -3.74 -3.05 7.75
N GLY A 48 -3.25 -2.87 6.52
CA GLY A 48 -1.82 -2.73 6.21
C GLY A 48 -1.57 -1.63 5.19
N GLY A 49 -0.32 -1.47 4.75
CA GLY A 49 0.09 -0.39 3.86
C GLY A 49 1.20 0.45 4.48
N HIS A 50 2.36 0.40 3.86
CA HIS A 50 3.47 1.29 4.18
C HIS A 50 3.85 2.08 2.94
N VAL A 51 4.18 3.36 3.12
CA VAL A 51 4.72 4.18 2.03
C VAL A 51 6.05 3.59 1.60
N VAL A 52 6.19 3.31 0.31
CA VAL A 52 7.41 2.76 -0.27
C VAL A 52 8.41 3.90 -0.49
N GLU A 53 9.26 4.16 0.48
CA GLU A 53 10.21 5.29 0.44
C GLU A 53 11.21 5.19 -0.73
N GLY A 54 11.59 3.97 -1.13
CA GLY A 54 12.56 3.73 -2.19
C GLY A 54 12.13 4.18 -3.60
N VAL A 55 10.86 4.54 -3.80
CA VAL A 55 10.33 5.04 -5.09
C VAL A 55 9.97 6.53 -5.06
N LEU A 56 10.15 7.20 -3.92
CA LEU A 56 9.93 8.64 -3.81
C LEU A 56 11.13 9.40 -4.41
N ALA A 57 10.88 10.59 -5.00
CA ALA A 57 11.86 11.41 -5.72
C ALA A 57 12.49 12.50 -4.85
#